data_AF-A0A939HZP0-F1
#
_entry.id   AF-A0A939HZP0-F1
#
_cell.length_a   1.000
_cell.length_b   1.000
_cell.length_c   1.000
_cell.angle_alpha   90.00
_cell.angle_beta   90.00
_cell.angle_gamma   90.00
#
_symmetry.space_group_name_H-M   'P 1'
#
loop_
_entity.id
_entity.type
_entity.pdbx_description
1 polymer ?
#
loop_
_entity_poly.entity_id
_entity_poly.type
_entity_poly.pdbx_seq_one_letter_code
_entity_poly.pdbx_strand_id
1 'polypeptide(L)' 'MGAKLASRGPTDVFVHDCDREVEAIYSDYFLHPENLVCQVDRLQHYKIGSRVFQIAN' A
#
# COMPACT_ATOMS: atom_id res chain seq x y z
N MET A 1 -11.11 8.44 12.71
CA MET A 1 -9.94 7.56 12.80
C MET A 1 -8.74 8.31 12.24
N GLY A 2 -7.70 8.54 13.04
CA GLY A 2 -6.48 9.21 12.57
C GLY A 2 -5.37 8.19 12.37
N ALA A 3 -4.86 8.06 11.15
CA ALA A 3 -3.65 7.29 10.90
C ALA A 3 -2.46 8.06 11.50
N LYS A 4 -1.79 7.48 12.49
CA LYS A 4 -0.52 8.00 13.00
C LYS A 4 0.55 7.64 11.97
N LEU A 5 1.23 8.64 11.40
CA LEU A 5 2.36 8.42 10.49
C LEU A 5 3.37 7.49 11.15
N ALA A 6 3.65 6.36 10.49
CA ALA A 6 4.61 5.39 10.95
C ALA A 6 6.00 6.03 11.04
N SER A 7 6.77 5.64 12.07
CA SER A 7 8.20 5.95 12.19
C SER A 7 8.98 5.50 10.94
N ARG A 8 10.21 5.98 10.75
CA ARG A 8 11.11 5.86 9.57
C ARG A 8 11.45 4.43 9.04
N GLY A 9 10.61 3.42 9.26
CA GLY A 9 10.78 2.05 8.75
C GLY A 9 9.71 1.66 7.73
N PRO A 10 9.85 0.49 7.10
CA PRO A 10 8.82 -0.06 6.22
C PRO A 10 7.50 -0.19 6.99
N THR A 11 6.40 0.10 6.31
CA THR A 11 5.04 0.07 6.86
C THR A 11 4.22 -0.96 6.09
N ASP A 12 3.57 -1.84 6.82
CA ASP A 12 2.59 -2.77 6.29
C ASP A 12 1.21 -2.12 6.24
N VAL A 13 0.57 -2.14 5.08
CA VAL A 13 -0.75 -1.57 4.84
C VAL A 13 -1.69 -2.69 4.38
N PHE A 14 -2.83 -2.82 5.04
CA PHE A 14 -3.86 -3.80 4.70
C PHE A 14 -5.11 -3.08 4.21
N VAL A 15 -5.54 -3.39 2.98
CA VAL A 15 -6.72 -2.80 2.35
C VAL A 15 -7.80 -3.86 2.26
N HIS A 16 -8.94 -3.62 2.90
CA HIS A 16 -10.11 -4.50 2.85
C HIS A 16 -11.06 -4.09 1.71
N ASP A 17 -11.98 -4.98 1.35
CA ASP A 17 -12.98 -4.76 0.29
C ASP A 17 -12.34 -4.32 -1.05
N CYS A 18 -11.15 -4.85 -1.36
CA CYS A 18 -10.40 -4.50 -2.58
C CYS A 18 -11.05 -4.99 -3.88
N ASP A 19 -12.20 -5.68 -3.79
CA ASP A 19 -13.07 -6.02 -4.91
C ASP A 19 -13.99 -4.85 -5.32
N ARG A 20 -14.10 -3.81 -4.48
CA ARG A 20 -14.76 -2.56 -4.87
C ARG A 20 -13.81 -1.76 -5.75
N GLU A 21 -14.28 -1.40 -6.95
CA GLU A 21 -13.51 -0.67 -7.95
C GLU A 21 -12.82 0.60 -7.40
N VAL A 22 -13.52 1.37 -6.57
CA VAL A 22 -12.93 2.58 -5.94
C VAL A 22 -11.77 2.22 -5.01
N GLU A 23 -11.91 1.18 -4.19
CA GLU A 23 -10.84 0.77 -3.27
C GLU A 23 -9.63 0.29 -4.06
N ALA A 24 -9.85 -0.54 -5.10
CA ALA A 24 -8.78 -1.05 -5.97
C ALA A 24 -8.02 0.06 -6.71
N ILE A 25 -8.75 1.01 -7.34
CA ILE A 25 -8.13 2.11 -8.10
C ILE A 25 -7.28 2.98 -7.17
N TYR A 26 -7.82 3.34 -6.00
CA TYR A 26 -7.13 4.24 -5.08
C TYR A 26 -5.99 3.53 -4.36
N SER A 27 -6.16 2.27 -3.94
CA SER A 27 -5.08 1.51 -3.32
C SER A 27 -3.91 1.33 -4.28
N ASP A 28 -4.16 0.92 -5.53
CA ASP A 28 -3.10 0.76 -6.52
C ASP A 28 -2.42 2.09 -6.86
N TYR A 29 -3.18 3.18 -6.97
CA TYR A 29 -2.61 4.50 -7.25
C TYR A 29 -1.70 5.01 -6.12
N PHE A 30 -2.12 4.90 -4.86
CA PHE A 30 -1.39 5.47 -3.72
C PHE A 30 -0.34 4.54 -3.13
N LEU A 31 -0.62 3.23 -3.10
CA LEU A 31 0.29 2.25 -2.51
C LEU A 31 1.25 1.66 -3.54
N HIS A 32 1.00 1.89 -4.84
CA HIS A 32 1.75 1.39 -5.98
C HIS A 32 1.70 -0.14 -6.12
N PRO A 33 1.37 -0.70 -7.32
CA PRO A 33 1.28 -2.15 -7.51
C PRO A 33 2.59 -2.89 -7.19
N GLU A 34 3.75 -2.25 -7.35
CA GLU A 34 5.06 -2.85 -7.05
C GLU A 34 5.28 -3.12 -5.56
N ASN A 35 4.48 -2.50 -4.68
CA ASN A 35 4.54 -2.73 -3.25
C ASN A 35 3.52 -3.78 -2.78
N LEU A 36 2.68 -4.34 -3.66
CA LEU A 36 1.75 -5.41 -3.32
C LEU A 36 2.53 -6.69 -2.99
N VAL A 37 2.36 -7.18 -1.78
CA VAL A 37 3.01 -8.40 -1.29
C VAL A 37 2.17 -9.62 -1.62
N CYS A 38 0.89 -9.57 -1.30
CA CYS A 38 -0.07 -10.62 -1.60
C CYS A 38 -1.51 -10.11 -1.49
N GLN A 39 -2.44 -10.93 -2.00
CA GLN A 39 -3.87 -10.78 -1.81
C GLN A 39 -4.44 -12.09 -1.30
N VAL A 40 -5.34 -12.00 -0.31
CA VAL A 40 -6.14 -13.13 0.20
C VAL A 40 -7.59 -12.68 0.21
N ASP A 41 -8.44 -13.35 -0.58
CA ASP A 41 -9.83 -12.97 -0.79
C ASP A 41 -9.98 -11.46 -1.14
N ARG A 42 -10.62 -10.70 -0.25
CA ARG A 42 -10.93 -9.27 -0.38
C ARG A 42 -9.94 -8.38 0.42
N LEU A 43 -8.77 -8.93 0.78
CA LEU A 43 -7.74 -8.26 1.55
C LEU A 43 -6.43 -8.21 0.77
N GLN A 44 -5.93 -7.01 0.49
CA GLN A 44 -4.61 -6.78 -0.09
C GLN A 44 -3.62 -6.33 0.98
N HIS A 45 -2.38 -6.81 0.89
CA HIS A 45 -1.27 -6.41 1.74
C HIS A 45 -0.20 -5.72 0.91
N TYR A 46 0.10 -4.47 1.27
CA TYR A 46 1.19 -3.69 0.69
C TYR A 46 2.30 -3.43 1.71
N LYS A 47 3.54 -3.34 1.23
CA LYS A 47 4.70 -2.95 2.04
C LYS A 47 5.36 -1.71 1.49
N ILE A 48 5.06 -0.56 2.11
CA ILE A 48 5.54 0.76 1.68
C ILE A 48 6.76 1.22 2.50
N GLY A 49 7.58 2.12 1.93
CA GLY A 49 8.75 2.67 2.63
C GLY A 49 9.96 1.74 2.74
N SER A 50 9.95 0.60 2.05
CA SER A 50 11.12 -0.29 1.92
C SER A 50 12.12 0.19 0.84
N ARG A 51 11.71 1.13 -0.02
CA ARG A 51 12.53 1.71 -1.10
C ARG A 51 12.72 3.20 -0.90
N VAL A 52 13.97 3.60 -0.64
CA VAL A 52 14.44 4.95 -0.96
C VAL A 52 14.42 5.04 -2.49
N PHE A 53 13.39 5.64 -3.08
CA PHE A 53 13.47 6.04 -4.48
C PHE A 53 14.58 7.09 -4.56
N GLN A 54 15.77 6.66 -5.02
CA GLN A 54 16.75 7.59 -5.55
C GLN A 54 16.08 8.27 -6.73
N ILE A 55 15.92 9.57 -6.62
CA ILE A 55 15.52 10.45 -7.71
C ILE A 55 16.55 10.18 -8.82
N ALA A 56 16.12 9.62 -9.94
CA ALA A 56 16.96 9.55 -11.12
C ALA A 56 17.24 11.00 -11.55
N ASN A 57 18.52 11.40 -11.49
CA ASN A 57 19.02 12.63 -12.08
C ASN A 57 18.87 12.61 -13.61
#